data_AF-X0S6I4-F1
#
_entry.id   AF-X0S6I4-F1
#
_cell.length_a   1.000
_cell.length_b   1.000
_cell.length_c   1.000
_cell.angle_alpha   90.00
_cell.angle_beta   90.00
_cell.angle_gamma   90.00
#
_symmetry.space_group_name_H-M   'P 1'
#
loop_
_entity.id
_entity.type
_entity.pdbx_description
1 polymer ?
#
loop_
_entity_poly.entity_id
_entity_poly.type
_entity_poly.pdbx_seq_one_letter_code
_entity_poly.pdbx_strand_id
1 'polypeptide(L)' 'GSDNVIRVWDTDTRRETGHLIGHTGSVATLAWAPAAKLLISAGFDTTVRLWRLSPTQKEDRISAAGPLAHEAWKVLRK' A
#
# COMPACT_ATOMS: atom_id res chain seq x y z
N GLY A 1 -8.02 8.63 -10.22
CA GLY A 1 -9.45 8.88 -10.49
C GLY A 1 -10.24 7.78 -9.81
N SER A 2 -11.45 7.50 -10.26
CA SER A 2 -12.26 6.38 -9.76
C SER A 2 -11.75 5.00 -10.23
N ASP A 3 -10.51 4.94 -10.77
CA ASP A 3 -9.87 3.75 -11.35
C ASP A 3 -9.22 2.84 -10.30
N ASN A 4 -9.36 3.15 -9.01
CA ASN A 4 -8.91 2.34 -7.87
C ASN A 4 -7.38 2.14 -7.79
N VAL A 5 -6.62 2.80 -8.67
CA VAL A 5 -5.15 2.74 -8.73
C VAL A 5 -4.56 3.94 -8.02
N ILE A 6 -3.56 3.68 -7.17
CA ILE A 6 -2.71 4.73 -6.60
C ILE A 6 -1.46 4.81 -7.47
N ARG A 7 -1.16 5.99 -8.03
CA ARG A 7 0.01 6.22 -8.87
C ARG A 7 1.10 6.93 -8.08
N VAL A 8 2.34 6.53 -8.31
CA VAL A 8 3.53 7.12 -7.71
C VAL A 8 4.26 7.90 -8.79
N TRP A 9 4.66 9.13 -8.46
CA TRP A 9 5.29 10.06 -9.38
C TRP A 9 6.61 10.53 -8.82
N ASP A 10 7.60 10.66 -9.69
CA ASP A 10 8.79 11.47 -9.44
C ASP A 10 8.47 12.93 -9.73
N THR A 11 8.62 13.79 -8.73
CA THR A 11 8.23 15.20 -8.81
C THR A 11 9.19 16.05 -9.64
N ASP A 12 10.46 15.66 -9.69
CA ASP A 12 11.51 16.43 -10.37
C ASP A 12 11.42 16.21 -11.88
N THR A 13 11.24 14.97 -12.30
CA THR A 13 11.11 14.56 -13.70
C THR A 13 9.66 14.59 -14.19
N ARG A 14 8.69 14.73 -13.29
CA ARG A 14 7.23 14.68 -13.56
C ARG A 14 6.80 13.40 -14.28
N ARG A 15 7.44 12.28 -13.97
CA ARG A 15 7.15 10.98 -14.56
C ARG A 15 6.50 10.05 -13.54
N GLU A 16 5.54 9.26 -14.00
CA GLU A 16 5.02 8.16 -13.21
C GLU A 16 6.12 7.11 -13.03
N THR A 17 6.43 6.76 -11.79
CA THR A 17 7.47 5.78 -11.45
C THR A 17 6.89 4.45 -10.98
N GLY A 18 5.59 4.38 -10.72
CA GLY A 18 4.93 3.12 -10.41
C GLY A 18 3.46 3.26 -10.04
N HIS A 19 2.86 2.12 -9.74
CA HIS A 19 1.46 1.99 -9.34
C HIS A 19 1.30 0.99 -8.20
N LEU A 20 0.33 1.24 -7.34
CA LEU A 20 -0.08 0.36 -6.26
C LEU A 20 -1.49 -0.13 -6.58
N ILE A 21 -1.58 -1.42 -6.94
CA ILE A 21 -2.80 -2.07 -7.39
C ILE A 21 -3.30 -2.98 -6.28
N GLY A 22 -4.58 -2.89 -5.96
CA GLY A 22 -5.21 -3.80 -5.03
C GLY A 22 -6.60 -3.39 -4.58
N HIS A 23 -6.89 -2.08 -4.55
CA HIS A 23 -8.25 -1.64 -4.23
C HIS A 23 -9.22 -2.06 -5.33
N THR A 24 -10.37 -2.59 -4.93
CA THR A 24 -11.46 -2.97 -5.86
C THR A 24 -12.55 -1.89 -5.94
N GLY A 25 -12.41 -0.82 -5.14
CA GLY A 25 -13.28 0.35 -5.13
C GLY A 25 -12.43 1.63 -5.02
N SER A 26 -13.04 2.79 -5.26
CA SER A 26 -12.25 4.02 -5.40
C SER A 26 -11.53 4.37 -4.11
N VAL A 27 -10.29 4.82 -4.25
CA VAL A 27 -9.47 5.23 -3.10
C VAL A 27 -10.00 6.57 -2.60
N ALA A 28 -10.46 6.59 -1.36
CA ALA A 28 -11.07 7.77 -0.76
C ALA A 28 -10.02 8.65 -0.07
N THR A 29 -8.96 8.05 0.48
CA THR A 29 -7.92 8.80 1.22
C THR A 29 -6.57 8.09 1.24
N LEU A 30 -5.52 8.88 1.47
CA LEU A 30 -4.13 8.46 1.58
C LEU A 30 -3.48 9.14 2.80
N ALA A 31 -2.61 8.41 3.50
CA ALA A 31 -1.77 8.95 4.56
C ALA A 31 -0.35 8.36 4.45
N TRP A 32 0.68 9.18 4.66
CA TRP A 32 2.07 8.76 4.58
C TRP A 32 2.74 8.79 5.96
N ALA A 33 3.44 7.71 6.29
CA ALA A 33 4.18 7.55 7.54
C ALA A 33 5.70 7.47 7.23
N PRO A 34 6.45 8.58 7.40
CA PRO A 34 7.87 8.69 7.07
C PRO A 34 8.73 7.63 7.75
N ALA A 35 8.58 7.59 9.08
CA ALA A 35 9.46 6.82 9.95
C ALA A 35 9.36 5.32 9.66
N ALA A 36 8.16 4.86 9.30
CA ALA A 36 7.90 3.47 8.96
C ALA A 36 8.06 3.17 7.46
N LYS A 37 8.28 4.19 6.61
CA LYS A 37 8.28 4.09 5.15
C LYS A 37 7.01 3.40 4.62
N LEU A 38 5.87 3.81 5.16
CA LEU A 38 4.56 3.26 4.82
C LEU A 38 3.68 4.32 4.17
N LEU A 39 2.94 3.91 3.14
CA LEU A 39 1.75 4.59 2.67
C LEU A 39 0.53 3.78 3.11
N ILE A 40 -0.48 4.47 3.62
CA ILE A 40 -1.76 3.90 4.04
C ILE A 40 -2.82 4.42 3.09
N SER A 41 -3.68 3.53 2.59
CA SER A 41 -4.82 3.91 1.75
C SER A 41 -6.11 3.29 2.28
N ALA A 42 -7.21 4.03 2.17
CA ALA A 42 -8.55 3.51 2.45
C ALA A 42 -9.46 3.75 1.24
N GLY A 43 -10.28 2.77 0.91
CA GLY A 43 -11.13 2.78 -0.28
C GLY A 43 -12.57 2.39 0.00
N PHE A 44 -13.44 2.62 -1.00
CA PHE A 44 -14.84 2.21 -0.98
C PHE A 44 -15.04 0.69 -1.09
N ASP A 45 -13.97 -0.08 -1.27
CA ASP A 45 -14.00 -1.54 -1.10
C ASP A 45 -14.03 -1.97 0.38
N THR A 46 -14.21 -1.02 1.30
CA THR A 46 -14.27 -1.24 2.75
C THR A 46 -12.96 -1.75 3.35
N THR A 47 -11.84 -1.60 2.63
CA THR A 47 -10.52 -2.03 3.09
C THR A 47 -9.58 -0.86 3.37
N VAL A 48 -8.64 -1.10 4.28
CA VAL A 48 -7.44 -0.30 4.48
C VAL A 48 -6.24 -1.13 4.03
N ARG A 49 -5.33 -0.52 3.26
CA ARG A 49 -4.13 -1.17 2.74
C ARG A 49 -2.88 -0.43 3.18
N LEU A 50 -1.84 -1.21 3.44
CA LEU A 50 -0.52 -0.76 3.86
C LEU A 50 0.48 -1.08 2.76
N TRP A 51 1.19 -0.06 2.28
CA TRP A 51 2.18 -0.18 1.22
C TRP A 51 3.54 0.22 1.77
N ARG A 52 4.48 -0.72 1.78
CA ARG A 52 5.87 -0.41 2.16
C ARG A 52 6.60 0.15 0.96
N LEU A 53 7.08 1.37 1.09
CA LEU A 53 7.86 2.05 0.06
C LEU A 53 9.35 1.88 0.40
N SER A 54 10.01 0.94 -0.25
CA SER A 54 11.45 0.81 -0.17
C SER A 54 12.09 1.82 -1.14
N PRO A 55 13.02 2.68 -0.70
CA PRO A 55 13.73 3.61 -1.60
C PRO A 55 14.63 2.90 -2.62
N THR A 56 14.74 1.58 -2.55
CA THR A 56 15.47 0.74 -3.49
C THR A 56 14.52 -0.30 -4.07
N GLN A 57 13.95 0.00 -5.24
CA GLN A 57 13.52 -1.05 -6.17
C GLN A 57 14.73 -1.45 -7.02
N LYS A 58 15.49 -2.41 -6.51
CA LYS A 58 16.03 -3.46 -7.36
C LYS A 58 15.60 -4.75 -6.68
N GLU A 59 14.52 -5.31 -7.22
CA GLU A 59 14.00 -6.66 -7.00
C GLU A 59 14.09 -7.20 -5.56
N ASP A 60 12.98 -7.11 -4.82
CA ASP A 60 12.45 -8.34 -4.22
C ASP A 60 10.97 -8.13 -3.85
N ARG A 61 10.11 -8.89 -4.51
CA ARG A 61 8.66 -8.92 -4.26
C ARG A 61 8.41 -9.58 -2.91
N ILE A 62 7.87 -8.83 -1.96
CA ILE A 62 7.10 -9.43 -0.87
C ILE A 62 5.69 -8.82 -0.90
N SER A 63 4.80 -9.49 -1.64
CA SER A 63 3.35 -9.23 -1.55
C SER A 63 2.81 -10.02 -0.36
N ALA A 64 2.45 -9.33 0.72
CA ALA A 64 1.53 -9.88 1.71
C ALA A 64 0.15 -9.28 1.45
N ALA A 65 -0.73 -10.07 0.82
CA ALA A 65 -2.16 -9.79 0.74
C ALA A 65 -2.89 -10.93 1.46
N GLY A 66 -3.55 -10.61 2.57
CA GLY A 66 -4.41 -11.53 3.30
C GLY A 66 -5.33 -10.76 4.25
N PRO A 67 -6.62 -11.15 4.38
CA PRO A 67 -7.51 -10.56 5.36
C PRO A 67 -6.94 -10.77 6.77
N LEU A 68 -6.88 -9.72 7.58
CA LEU A 68 -6.66 -9.86 9.01
C LEU A 68 -7.91 -10.53 9.62
N ALA A 69 -7.99 -11.86 9.52
CA ALA A 69 -8.91 -12.64 10.32
C ALA A 69 -8.45 -12.59 11.78
N HIS A 70 -9.42 -12.40 12.67
CA HIS A 70 -9.35 -12.02 14.08
C HIS A 70 -8.54 -12.95 15.03
N GLU A 71 -7.73 -13.90 14.56
CA GLU A 71 -7.09 -14.94 15.41
C GLU A 71 -5.55 -15.08 15.27
N ALA A 72 -4.86 -14.15 14.60
CA ALA A 72 -3.42 -14.31 14.30
C ALA A 72 -2.44 -13.96 15.46
N TRP A 73 -2.88 -13.73 16.70
CA TRP A 73 -1.99 -13.34 17.80
C TRP A 73 -1.32 -14.52 18.55
N LYS A 74 -1.63 -15.78 18.21
CA LYS A 74 -1.11 -16.94 18.95
C LYS A 74 0.27 -17.45 18.52
N VAL A 75 0.90 -16.85 17.51
CA VAL A 75 2.21 -17.34 16.98
C VAL A 75 3.42 -16.56 17.52
N LEU A 76 3.22 -15.55 18.37
CA LEU A 76 4.31 -14.86 19.08
C LEU A 76 4.39 -15.24 20.56
N ARG A 77 4.42 -16.55 20.84
CA ARG A 77 4.96 -17.11 22.08
C ARG A 77 5.72 -18.41 21.81
N LYS A 78 6.96 -18.30 21.36
CA LYS A 78 8.14 -18.94 21.97
C LYS A 78 9.41 -18.37 21.36
#